data_AF-A0A8T8E6B5-F1
#
_entry.id   AF-A0A8T8E6B5-F1
#
_cell.length_a   1.000
_cell.length_b   1.000
_cell.length_c   1.000
_cell.angle_alpha   90.00
_cell.angle_beta   90.00
_cell.angle_gamma   90.00
#
_symmetry.space_group_name_H-M   'P 1'
#
loop_
_entity.id
_entity.type
_entity.pdbx_description
1 polymer ?
#
loop_
_entity_poly.entity_id
_entity_poly.type
_entity_poly.pdbx_seq_one_letter_code
_entity_poly.pdbx_strand_id
1 'polypeptide(L)'
;MGYSLHYYDLVLVCIAASLGLGAGIGYATTIAIETSVAVLGLVAIAFIVHALFVNGPVDQPEELTGEVDLEEVPQVLSPVESAD
;
A
#
# COMPACT_ATOMS: atom_id res chain seq x y z
N MET A 1 3.65 -24.72 -5.09
CA MET A 1 3.36 -23.31 -5.41
C MET A 1 3.46 -22.55 -4.09
N GLY A 2 4.65 -22.10 -3.72
CA GLY A 2 4.80 -21.28 -2.51
C GLY A 2 4.17 -19.92 -2.81
N TYR A 3 3.11 -19.56 -2.09
CA TYR A 3 2.58 -18.21 -2.19
C TYR A 3 3.55 -17.28 -1.47
N SER A 4 4.34 -16.51 -2.22
CA SER A 4 5.03 -15.34 -1.69
C SER A 4 3.98 -14.28 -1.44
N LEU A 5 3.86 -13.83 -0.20
CA LEU A 5 2.87 -12.83 0.19
C LEU A 5 3.47 -11.47 -0.16
N HIS A 6 2.95 -10.84 -1.22
CA HIS A 6 3.50 -9.56 -1.69
C HIS A 6 3.01 -8.40 -0.82
N TYR A 7 3.76 -7.30 -0.79
CA TYR A 7 3.36 -6.11 -0.03
C TYR A 7 1.97 -5.61 -0.44
N TYR A 8 1.69 -5.60 -1.74
CA TYR A 8 0.38 -5.19 -2.26
C TYR A 8 -0.76 -6.15 -1.91
N ASP A 9 -0.48 -7.42 -1.64
CA ASP A 9 -1.51 -8.35 -1.14
C ASP A 9 -1.94 -7.96 0.28
N LEU A 10 -1.01 -7.49 1.11
CA LEU A 10 -1.33 -6.96 2.45
C LEU A 10 -2.17 -5.67 2.35
N VAL A 11 -1.80 -4.75 1.45
CA VAL A 11 -2.57 -3.53 1.20
C VAL A 11 -4.00 -3.88 0.75
N LEU A 12 -4.14 -4.87 -0.13
CA LEU A 12 -5.43 -5.37 -0.59
C LEU A 12 -6.27 -5.95 0.56
N VAL A 13 -5.64 -6.72 1.46
CA VAL A 13 -6.30 -7.23 2.67
C VAL A 13 -6.75 -6.07 3.57
N CYS A 14 -5.95 -5.03 3.76
CA CYS A 14 -6.33 -3.85 4.53
C CYS A 14 -7.55 -3.13 3.94
N ILE A 15 -7.59 -2.98 2.61
CA ILE A 15 -8.74 -2.40 1.91
C ILE A 15 -9.99 -3.27 2.10
N ALA A 16 -9.87 -4.58 1.88
CA ALA A 16 -10.97 -5.51 2.04
C ALA A 16 -11.50 -5.53 3.49
N ALA A 17 -10.60 -5.51 4.48
CA ALA A 17 -10.95 -5.45 5.89
C ALA A 17 -11.65 -4.13 6.25
N SER A 18 -11.18 -3.00 5.71
CA SER A 18 -11.78 -1.68 5.94
C SER A 18 -13.20 -1.60 5.39
N LEU A 19 -13.40 -1.98 4.13
CA LEU A 19 -14.73 -1.99 3.50
C LEU A 19 -15.65 -3.04 4.15
N GLY A 20 -15.12 -4.22 4.48
CA GLY A 20 -15.82 -5.26 5.21
C GLY A 20 -16.28 -4.80 6.60
N LEU A 21 -15.46 -4.04 7.32
CA LEU A 21 -15.84 -3.38 8.56
C LEU A 21 -16.94 -2.34 8.34
N GLY A 22 -16.85 -1.52 7.29
CA GLY A 22 -17.90 -0.57 6.92
C GLY A 22 -19.25 -1.28 6.70
N ALA A 23 -19.25 -2.37 5.94
CA ALA A 23 -20.44 -3.18 5.71
C ALA A 23 -20.94 -3.86 7.01
N GLY A 24 -20.03 -4.41 7.82
CA GLY A 24 -20.34 -5.04 9.10
C GLY A 24 -20.97 -4.07 10.10
N ILE A 25 -20.46 -2.84 10.18
CA ILE A 25 -21.03 -1.77 11.01
C ILE A 25 -22.43 -1.42 10.53
N GLY A 26 -22.61 -1.19 9.23
CA GLY A 26 -23.92 -0.84 8.68
C GLY A 26 -24.95 -1.96 8.81
N TYR A 27 -24.51 -3.22 8.85
CA TYR A 27 -25.38 -4.37 9.09
C TYR A 27 -25.71 -4.57 10.58
N ALA A 28 -24.73 -4.38 11.47
CA ALA A 28 -24.87 -4.67 12.90
C ALA A 28 -25.37 -3.48 13.75
N THR A 29 -25.45 -2.27 13.18
CA THR A 29 -25.83 -1.05 13.89
C THR A 29 -26.95 -0.30 13.16
N THR A 30 -27.40 0.82 13.71
CA THR A 30 -28.41 1.69 13.08
C THR A 30 -27.81 2.69 12.07
N ILE A 31 -26.49 2.66 11.86
CA ILE A 31 -25.81 3.49 10.87
C ILE A 31 -26.14 2.97 9.47
N ALA A 32 -26.47 3.86 8.54
CA ALA A 32 -26.74 3.47 7.16
C ALA A 32 -25.49 2.86 6.51
N ILE A 33 -25.66 1.73 5.82
CA ILE A 33 -24.55 0.98 5.17
C ILE A 33 -23.78 1.88 4.20
N GLU A 34 -24.47 2.74 3.47
CA GLU A 34 -23.85 3.67 2.52
C GLU A 34 -22.91 4.63 3.24
N THR A 35 -23.32 5.14 4.40
CA THR A 35 -22.52 6.07 5.19
C THR A 35 -21.32 5.38 5.85
N SER A 36 -21.50 4.18 6.41
CA SER A 36 -20.40 3.45 7.05
C SER A 36 -19.37 3.00 6.01
N VAL A 37 -19.81 2.46 4.87
CA VAL A 37 -18.90 2.06 3.78
C VAL A 37 -18.21 3.28 3.18
N ALA A 38 -18.88 4.41 2.99
CA ALA A 38 -18.25 5.63 2.48
C ALA A 38 -17.14 6.14 3.41
N VAL A 39 -17.41 6.21 4.72
CA VAL A 39 -16.42 6.68 5.71
C VAL A 39 -15.22 5.73 5.78
N LEU A 40 -15.46 4.42 5.87
CA LEU A 40 -14.38 3.44 5.90
C LEU A 40 -13.65 3.35 4.54
N GLY A 41 -14.34 3.65 3.44
CA GLY A 41 -13.74 3.80 2.12
C GLY A 41 -12.68 4.92 2.08
N LEU A 42 -12.86 6.01 2.83
CA LEU A 42 -11.81 7.03 2.96
C LEU A 42 -10.55 6.48 3.67
N VAL A 43 -10.72 5.56 4.63
CA VAL A 43 -9.60 4.86 5.27
C VAL A 43 -8.89 3.94 4.28
N ALA A 44 -9.65 3.23 3.43
CA ALA A 44 -9.06 2.43 2.35
C ALA A 44 -8.26 3.29 1.36
N ILE A 45 -8.79 4.47 0.99
CA ILE A 45 -8.05 5.43 0.15
C ILE A 45 -6.76 5.88 0.85
N ALA A 46 -6.79 6.13 2.17
CA ALA A 46 -5.58 6.48 2.91
C ALA A 46 -4.53 5.37 2.87
N PHE A 47 -4.92 4.08 2.96
CA PHE A 47 -3.99 2.97 2.77
C PHE A 47 -3.37 2.96 1.37
N ILE A 48 -4.18 3.16 0.33
CA ILE A 48 -3.69 3.22 -1.06
C ILE A 48 -2.69 4.37 -1.22
N VAL A 49 -3.04 5.57 -0.74
CA VAL A 49 -2.16 6.74 -0.82
C VAL A 49 -0.85 6.49 -0.08
N HIS A 50 -0.90 5.93 1.13
CA HIS A 50 0.29 5.62 1.89
C HIS A 50 1.17 4.57 1.18
N ALA A 51 0.57 3.52 0.64
CA ALA A 51 1.27 2.45 -0.05
C ALA A 51 1.89 2.88 -1.40
N LEU A 52 1.34 3.90 -2.07
CA LEU A 52 1.83 4.36 -3.37
C LEU A 52 2.79 5.55 -3.27
N PHE A 53 2.63 6.42 -2.27
CA PHE A 53 3.34 7.70 -2.21
C PHE A 53 4.27 7.85 -1.01
N VAL A 54 4.07 7.06 0.05
CA VAL A 54 4.96 7.10 1.23
C VAL A 54 5.90 5.92 1.22
N ASN A 55 5.37 4.73 0.99
CA ASN A 55 6.17 3.55 0.70
C ASN A 55 6.35 3.51 -0.83
N GLY A 56 7.60 3.43 -1.28
CA GLY A 56 7.89 3.27 -2.70
C GLY A 56 7.38 1.93 -3.23
N PRO A 57 7.40 1.71 -4.56
CA PRO A 57 7.05 0.42 -5.13
C PRO A 57 8.02 -0.65 -4.60
N VAL A 58 7.52 -1.50 -3.72
CA VAL A 58 8.22 -2.66 -3.15
C VAL A 58 7.42 -3.91 -3.43
N ASP A 59 8.11 -5.01 -3.75
CA ASP A 59 7.47 -6.28 -4.06
C ASP A 59 7.22 -7.09 -2.78
N GLN A 60 8.13 -6.99 -1.82
CA GLN A 60 8.09 -7.73 -0.56
C GLN A 60 7.98 -6.78 0.64
N PRO A 61 7.26 -7.17 1.70
CA PRO A 61 7.15 -6.34 2.90
C PRO A 61 8.50 -6.11 3.60
N GLU A 62 9.47 -7.02 3.45
CA GLU A 62 10.82 -6.89 4.02
C GLU A 62 11.62 -5.74 3.39
N GLU A 63 11.28 -5.33 2.17
CA GLU A 63 11.95 -4.27 1.42
C GLU A 63 11.56 -2.86 1.94
N LEU A 64 10.51 -2.74 2.75
CA LEU A 64 10.07 -1.46 3.35
C LEU A 64 11.13 -0.80 4.25
N THR A 65 12.03 -1.61 4.82
CA THR A 65 13.14 -1.15 5.68
C THR A 65 14.51 -1.31 5.03
N GLY A 66 14.55 -1.86 3.81
CA GLY A 66 15.78 -2.08 3.07
C GLY A 66 16.34 -0.76 2.55
N GLU A 67 17.65 -0.56 2.66
CA GLU A 67 18.33 0.52 1.96
C GLU A 67 18.36 0.17 0.47
N VAL A 68 18.07 1.14 -0.41
CA VAL A 68 18.08 0.92 -1.85
C VAL A 68 19.52 0.65 -2.28
N ASP A 69 19.79 -0.55 -2.77
CA ASP A 69 21.13 -0.91 -3.21
C ASP A 69 21.47 -0.12 -4.48
N LEU A 70 22.55 0.68 -4.43
CA LEU A 70 22.90 1.62 -5.50
C LEU A 70 23.20 0.92 -6.83
N GLU A 71 23.47 -0.38 -6.77
CA GLU A 71 23.74 -1.27 -7.89
C GLU A 71 22.48 -1.60 -8.71
N GLU A 72 21.29 -1.48 -8.11
CA GLU A 72 20.01 -1.63 -8.80
C GLU A 72 19.54 -0.32 -9.47
N VAL A 73 20.17 0.81 -9.12
CA VAL A 73 19.87 2.11 -9.72
C VAL A 73 20.48 2.17 -11.12
N PRO A 74 19.67 2.38 -12.18
CA PRO A 74 20.22 2.47 -13.53
C PRO A 74 21.19 3.65 -13.64
N GLN A 75 22.42 3.40 -14.10
CA GLN A 75 23.53 4.37 -14.20
C GLN A 75 23.26 5.62 -15.06
N VAL A 76 22.12 5.69 -15.74
CA VAL A 76 21.70 6.85 -16.54
C VAL A 76 21.31 8.07 -15.70
N LEU A 77 21.14 7.94 -14.38
CA LEU A 77 20.76 9.05 -13.48
C LEU A 77 21.89 9.59 -12.59
N SER A 78 23.06 8.94 -12.58
CA SER A 78 24.27 9.52 -12.00
C SER A 78 24.76 10.63 -12.93
N PRO A 79 25.00 11.87 -12.43
CA PRO A 79 25.79 12.85 -13.18
C PRO A 79 27.06 12.15 -13.62
N VAL A 80 27.24 12.04 -14.93
CA VAL A 80 28.44 11.47 -15.55
C VAL A 80 29.62 12.09 -14.82
N GLU A 81 30.46 11.22 -14.28
CA GLU A 81 31.74 11.55 -13.68
C GLU A 81 32.32 12.78 -14.38
N SER A 82 32.39 13.90 -13.65
CA SER A 82 33.02 15.11 -14.13
C SER A 82 34.46 14.74 -14.47
N ALA A 83 34.70 14.42 -15.73
CA ALA A 83 36.04 14.22 -16.26
C ALA A 83 36.83 15.49 -15.98
N ASP A 84 38.01 15.29 -15.39
CA ASP A 84 39.03 16.25 -14.94
C ASP A 84 39.02 17.65 -15.59
#